data_AF-A0A838CLI9-F1
#
_entry.id   AF-A0A838CLI9-F1
#
_cell.length_a   1.000
_cell.length_b   1.000
_cell.length_c   1.000
_cell.angle_alpha   90.00
_cell.angle_beta   90.00
_cell.angle_gamma   90.00
#
_symmetry.space_group_name_H-M   'P 1'
#
loop_
_entity.id
_entity.type
_entity.pdbx_description
1 polymer ?
#
loop_
_entity_poly.entity_id
_entity_poly.type
_entity_poly.pdbx_seq_one_letter_code
_entity_poly.pdbx_strand_id
1 'polypeptide(L)'
;MSIQARALTYKRQKEQSAAIRLLHADHAPVLLAVLAEHFPRGAEARPAEQLYQLMAEDFAVLRDTFELPRTPQAYCNEWVKAGWLVRKSGTKTTGETLEPSEQALTALQMMDSVNAPRSTVTASRVASISNALQALARDTDPDIDSRLRHLEAEHRRIDAEMAQVERGEFVLPSPAAVRERVGDILGQASAIPGDFARVRHELEMLNSQLRRQLLDPDGSRGDVLDEIFAGVDLIGESDAGRSFNGFYSLVVDPERGAWLDTWIGQVLERTDEQTMSPEERTKFRTLFRDMEDAGYEVNRMMTRLARNLRNYVASEQFAEDRRMIELLRDTRKLAADAAEREELAATHKMKTPLQRIGMQITSVAQIKLADPGAEVITSTVEAFEPEEVERYHRLAKIMDCLGSSERADRSWRNVVPDTRRHVKFVGNEVDAEGTVHNTHVDSASLSGGQAQKLVFFCLAAALRYRLAGVDADVPRYATVVLDEAFDRADPVFTRTAMDVFASFGFHMVLATPLKLIKTLSPYVDGTIVVHYTEDPVARSTFELVDTHAPF
;
A
#
# COMPACT_ATOMS: atom_id res chain seq x y z
N MET A 1 21.74 -6.96 12.74
CA MET A 1 22.72 -6.56 11.70
C MET A 1 22.48 -5.11 11.32
N SER A 2 23.51 -4.25 11.26
CA SER A 2 23.36 -2.86 10.80
C SER A 2 22.99 -2.80 9.31
N ILE A 3 22.33 -1.72 8.88
CA ILE A 3 21.98 -1.49 7.47
C ILE A 3 23.23 -1.51 6.57
N GLN A 4 24.36 -1.01 7.08
CA GLN A 4 25.65 -1.05 6.40
C GLN A 4 26.16 -2.48 6.20
N ALA A 5 26.05 -3.35 7.21
CA ALA A 5 26.46 -4.75 7.08
C ALA A 5 25.58 -5.51 6.08
N ARG A 6 24.27 -5.26 6.06
CA ARG A 6 23.35 -5.82 5.05
C ARG A 6 23.66 -5.29 3.64
N ALA A 7 23.89 -3.99 3.49
CA ALA A 7 24.24 -3.39 2.21
C ALA A 7 25.56 -3.94 1.66
N LEU A 8 26.59 -4.11 2.50
CA LEU A 8 27.86 -4.74 2.11
C LEU A 8 27.69 -6.21 1.75
N THR A 9 26.81 -6.93 2.46
CA THR A 9 26.46 -8.32 2.15
C THR A 9 25.79 -8.42 0.77
N TYR A 10 24.82 -7.55 0.47
CA TYR A 10 24.15 -7.52 -0.82
C TYR A 10 25.08 -7.06 -1.96
N LYS A 11 25.98 -6.11 -1.70
CA LYS A 11 27.02 -5.73 -2.66
C LYS A 11 27.91 -6.94 -3.02
N ARG A 12 28.37 -7.68 -2.02
CA ARG A 12 29.17 -8.89 -2.22
C ARG A 12 28.39 -9.97 -2.97
N GLN A 13 27.11 -10.19 -2.61
CA GLN A 13 26.25 -11.16 -3.30
C GLN A 13 26.01 -10.78 -4.76
N LYS A 14 25.81 -9.48 -5.06
CA LYS A 14 25.69 -8.97 -6.43
C LYS A 14 26.93 -9.24 -7.27
N GLU A 15 28.12 -9.08 -6.68
CA GLU A 15 29.40 -9.30 -7.37
C GLU A 15 29.75 -10.80 -7.53
N GLN A 16 29.42 -11.63 -6.53
CA GLN A 16 29.82 -13.03 -6.47
C GLN A 16 28.80 -14.01 -7.07
N SER A 17 27.50 -13.67 -7.05
CA SER A 17 26.46 -14.56 -7.56
C SER A 17 26.49 -14.65 -9.09
N ALA A 18 26.74 -15.85 -9.61
CA ALA A 18 26.68 -16.11 -11.04
C ALA A 18 25.27 -15.93 -11.62
N ALA A 19 24.21 -16.15 -10.81
CA ALA A 19 22.82 -15.91 -11.20
C ALA A 19 22.54 -14.42 -11.44
N ILE A 20 23.01 -13.54 -10.55
CA ILE A 20 22.83 -12.09 -10.71
C ILE A 20 23.67 -11.57 -11.89
N ARG A 21 24.89 -12.08 -12.05
CA ARG A 21 25.72 -11.76 -13.23
C ARG A 21 25.07 -12.23 -14.54
N LEU A 22 24.35 -13.36 -14.51
CA LEU A 22 23.61 -13.85 -15.68
C LEU A 22 22.49 -12.88 -16.05
N LEU A 23 21.67 -12.45 -15.09
CA LEU A 23 20.55 -11.53 -15.36
C LEU A 23 21.00 -10.16 -15.86
N HIS A 24 22.24 -9.75 -15.55
CA HIS A 24 22.85 -8.51 -16.05
C HIS A 24 23.58 -8.66 -17.40
N ALA A 25 23.72 -9.88 -17.93
CA ALA A 25 24.45 -10.09 -19.17
C ALA A 25 23.63 -9.66 -20.40
N ASP A 26 24.28 -9.08 -21.42
CA ASP A 26 23.61 -8.58 -22.63
C ASP A 26 22.83 -9.67 -23.38
N HIS A 27 23.32 -10.91 -23.34
CA HIS A 27 22.70 -12.07 -23.98
C HIS A 27 21.90 -12.96 -23.01
N ALA A 28 21.53 -12.44 -21.83
CA ALA A 28 20.74 -13.18 -20.85
C ALA A 28 19.43 -13.75 -21.43
N PRO A 29 18.63 -13.00 -22.23
CA PRO A 29 17.38 -13.52 -22.77
C PRO A 29 17.60 -14.74 -23.67
N VAL A 30 18.67 -14.73 -24.48
CA VAL A 30 19.00 -15.81 -25.41
C VAL A 30 19.48 -17.05 -24.65
N LEU A 31 20.34 -16.87 -23.64
CA LEU A 31 20.78 -17.99 -22.80
C LEU A 31 19.59 -18.61 -22.05
N LEU A 32 18.75 -17.80 -21.42
CA LEU A 32 17.60 -18.29 -20.65
C LEU A 32 16.58 -19.01 -21.54
N ALA A 33 16.33 -18.52 -22.76
CA ALA A 33 15.49 -19.20 -23.74
C ALA A 33 16.06 -20.57 -24.13
N VAL A 34 17.36 -20.64 -24.42
CA VAL A 34 18.04 -21.91 -24.71
C VAL A 34 17.96 -22.88 -23.53
N LEU A 35 18.08 -22.38 -22.30
CA LEU A 35 17.93 -23.21 -21.10
C LEU A 35 16.50 -23.71 -20.91
N ALA A 36 15.49 -22.85 -21.10
CA ALA A 36 14.09 -23.23 -20.98
C ALA A 36 13.69 -24.30 -22.00
N GLU A 37 14.07 -24.11 -23.26
CA GLU A 37 13.67 -24.99 -24.36
C GLU A 37 14.44 -26.32 -24.36
N HIS A 38 15.76 -26.26 -24.17
CA HIS A 38 16.61 -27.45 -24.30
C HIS A 38 16.88 -28.14 -22.96
N PHE A 39 16.55 -27.55 -21.82
CA PHE A 39 16.70 -28.20 -20.51
C PHE A 39 15.40 -28.16 -19.66
N PRO A 40 14.26 -28.65 -20.19
CA PRO A 40 12.95 -28.53 -19.54
C PRO A 40 12.79 -29.37 -18.27
N ARG A 41 13.64 -30.40 -18.07
CA ARG A 41 13.67 -31.24 -16.86
C ARG A 41 14.74 -30.81 -15.84
N GLY A 42 15.36 -29.65 -16.04
CA GLY A 42 16.46 -29.16 -15.21
C GLY A 42 17.84 -29.66 -15.68
N ALA A 43 18.73 -29.95 -14.74
CA ALA A 43 20.17 -30.17 -14.96
C ALA A 43 20.55 -31.48 -15.69
N GLU A 44 19.69 -32.05 -16.54
CA GLU A 44 20.04 -33.23 -17.35
C GLU A 44 21.13 -32.87 -18.36
N ALA A 45 22.28 -33.55 -18.27
CA ALA A 45 23.41 -33.33 -19.16
C ALA A 45 23.12 -33.78 -20.59
N ARG A 46 23.40 -32.90 -21.56
CA ARG A 46 23.23 -33.17 -22.99
C ARG A 46 24.56 -33.23 -23.74
N PRO A 47 24.71 -34.07 -24.78
CA PRO A 47 25.89 -34.04 -25.64
C PRO A 47 26.11 -32.65 -26.24
N ALA A 48 27.34 -32.13 -26.14
CA ALA A 48 27.66 -30.76 -26.55
C ALA A 48 27.40 -30.55 -28.06
N GLU A 49 27.74 -31.52 -28.90
CA GLU A 49 27.52 -31.45 -30.35
C GLU A 49 26.03 -31.32 -30.70
N GLN A 50 25.16 -32.06 -29.99
CA GLN A 50 23.72 -31.98 -30.19
C GLN A 50 23.18 -30.60 -29.77
N LEU A 51 23.66 -30.06 -28.64
CA LEU A 51 23.27 -28.73 -28.20
C LEU A 51 23.72 -27.64 -29.19
N TYR A 52 24.91 -27.75 -29.77
CA TYR A 52 25.40 -26.79 -30.78
C TYR A 52 24.54 -26.79 -32.04
N GLN A 53 24.06 -27.96 -32.48
CA GLN A 53 23.15 -28.07 -33.63
C GLN A 53 21.80 -27.41 -33.33
N LEU A 54 21.18 -27.72 -32.19
CA LEU A 54 19.91 -27.13 -31.76
C LEU A 54 20.01 -25.60 -31.65
N MET A 55 21.06 -25.11 -31.00
CA MET A 55 21.29 -23.66 -30.89
C MET A 55 21.58 -22.99 -32.24
N ALA A 56 22.13 -23.70 -33.22
CA ALA A 56 22.34 -23.15 -34.56
C ALA A 56 21.01 -22.89 -35.26
N GLU A 57 20.03 -23.77 -35.07
CA GLU A 57 18.65 -23.59 -35.56
C GLU A 57 17.98 -22.41 -34.86
N ASP A 58 18.07 -22.33 -33.52
CA ASP A 58 17.50 -21.22 -32.74
C ASP A 58 18.10 -19.87 -33.13
N PHE A 59 19.43 -19.82 -33.30
CA PHE A 59 20.14 -18.58 -33.64
C PHE A 59 19.80 -18.08 -35.05
N ALA A 60 19.40 -18.98 -35.96
CA ALA A 60 18.94 -18.57 -37.28
C ALA A 60 17.67 -17.71 -37.19
N VAL A 61 16.78 -18.00 -36.22
CA VAL A 61 15.55 -17.24 -35.97
C VAL A 61 15.82 -16.01 -35.10
N LEU A 62 16.65 -16.15 -34.06
CA LEU A 62 16.87 -15.09 -33.07
C LEU A 62 17.73 -13.93 -33.59
N ARG A 63 18.53 -14.13 -34.64
CA ARG A 63 19.40 -13.09 -35.22
C ARG A 63 18.67 -11.88 -35.80
N ASP A 64 17.39 -12.03 -36.13
CA ASP A 64 16.57 -10.90 -36.60
C ASP A 64 16.24 -9.92 -35.47
N THR A 65 16.30 -10.37 -34.21
CA THR A 65 15.95 -9.57 -33.01
C THR A 65 17.15 -9.29 -32.11
N PHE A 66 18.13 -10.20 -32.05
CA PHE A 66 19.30 -10.13 -31.17
C PHE A 66 20.60 -10.17 -31.96
N GLU A 67 21.56 -9.31 -31.62
CA GLU A 67 22.90 -9.35 -32.21
C GLU A 67 23.69 -10.57 -31.69
N LEU A 68 23.82 -11.60 -32.53
CA LEU A 68 24.50 -12.86 -32.21
C LEU A 68 25.67 -13.14 -33.17
N PRO A 69 26.81 -12.42 -33.05
CA PRO A 69 27.92 -12.51 -34.00
C PRO A 69 28.79 -13.77 -33.86
N ARG A 70 28.71 -14.49 -32.74
CA ARG A 70 29.53 -15.68 -32.47
C ARG A 70 28.81 -16.98 -32.82
N THR A 71 29.57 -18.07 -32.96
CA THR A 71 29.00 -19.41 -33.18
C THR A 71 28.41 -19.97 -31.88
N PRO A 72 27.43 -20.90 -31.94
CA PRO A 72 26.89 -21.57 -30.76
C PRO A 72 27.97 -22.16 -29.84
N GLN A 73 28.97 -22.82 -30.43
CA GLN A 73 30.10 -23.37 -29.68
C GLN A 73 30.89 -22.28 -28.91
N ALA A 74 31.10 -21.11 -29.53
CA ALA A 74 31.80 -20.01 -28.88
C ALA A 74 31.00 -19.42 -27.70
N TYR A 75 29.67 -19.31 -27.85
CA TYR A 75 28.78 -18.90 -26.75
C TYR A 75 28.76 -19.93 -25.62
N CYS A 76 28.62 -21.22 -25.90
CA CYS A 76 28.67 -22.24 -24.86
C CYS A 76 30.01 -22.24 -24.11
N ASN A 77 31.13 -22.04 -24.81
CA ASN A 77 32.44 -21.93 -24.17
C ASN A 77 32.51 -20.72 -23.21
N GLU A 78 31.92 -19.59 -23.61
CA GLU A 78 31.84 -18.39 -22.78
C GLU A 78 30.92 -18.60 -21.57
N TRP A 79 29.78 -19.26 -21.76
CA TRP A 79 28.85 -19.59 -20.69
C TRP A 79 29.44 -20.59 -19.70
N VAL A 80 30.28 -21.53 -20.15
CA VAL A 80 31.07 -22.40 -19.27
C VAL A 80 32.09 -21.60 -18.47
N LYS A 81 32.84 -20.69 -19.13
CA LYS A 81 33.82 -19.82 -18.42
C LYS A 81 33.15 -18.90 -17.41
N ALA A 82 31.94 -18.42 -17.69
CA ALA A 82 31.16 -17.55 -16.81
C ALA A 82 30.54 -18.29 -15.61
N GLY A 83 30.51 -19.63 -15.65
CA GLY A 83 29.93 -20.50 -14.62
C GLY A 83 28.43 -20.75 -14.78
N TRP A 84 27.86 -20.48 -15.96
CA TRP A 84 26.43 -20.68 -16.24
C TRP A 84 26.13 -22.06 -16.83
N LEU A 85 27.09 -22.64 -17.55
CA LEU A 85 27.08 -24.05 -17.97
C LEU A 85 28.23 -24.80 -17.29
N VAL A 86 28.02 -26.09 -17.04
CA VAL A 86 29.04 -27.00 -16.55
C VAL A 86 29.37 -27.99 -17.65
N ARG A 87 30.67 -28.17 -17.93
CA ARG A 87 31.14 -29.19 -18.87
C ARG A 87 31.54 -30.44 -18.09
N LYS A 88 30.97 -31.58 -18.48
CA LYS A 88 31.32 -32.90 -17.94
C LYS A 88 31.85 -33.80 -19.05
N SER A 89 32.94 -34.51 -18.76
CA SER A 89 33.46 -35.56 -19.63
C SER A 89 32.47 -36.73 -19.65
N GLY A 90 31.86 -36.99 -20.82
CA GLY A 90 30.95 -38.13 -20.98
C GLY A 90 31.68 -39.44 -21.29
N THR A 91 30.90 -40.45 -21.65
CA THR A 91 31.42 -41.78 -22.02
C THR A 91 31.81 -41.84 -23.50
N LYS A 92 32.50 -42.91 -23.94
CA LYS A 92 32.94 -43.11 -25.34
C LYS A 92 31.81 -42.96 -26.38
N THR A 93 30.56 -43.12 -25.97
CA THR A 93 29.34 -43.02 -26.81
C THR A 93 28.67 -41.65 -26.78
N THR A 94 28.82 -40.86 -25.70
CA THR A 94 28.10 -39.58 -25.52
C THR A 94 28.97 -38.34 -25.71
N GLY A 95 30.31 -38.48 -25.76
CA GLY A 95 31.21 -37.34 -25.95
C GLY A 95 31.22 -36.36 -24.78
N GLU A 96 31.72 -35.13 -24.98
CA GLU A 96 31.59 -34.07 -23.97
C GLU A 96 30.12 -33.68 -23.78
N THR A 97 29.70 -33.49 -22.53
CA THR A 97 28.33 -33.10 -22.19
C THR A 97 28.29 -31.73 -21.51
N LEU A 98 27.19 -31.01 -21.72
CA LEU A 98 26.90 -29.72 -21.14
C LEU A 98 25.59 -29.80 -20.35
N GLU A 99 25.60 -29.21 -19.16
CA GLU A 99 24.41 -29.04 -18.31
C GLU A 99 24.38 -27.62 -17.74
N PRO A 100 23.19 -27.06 -17.46
CA PRO A 100 23.08 -25.78 -16.76
C PRO A 100 23.59 -25.89 -15.32
N SER A 101 24.26 -24.84 -14.84
CA SER A 101 24.64 -24.74 -13.44
C SER A 101 23.43 -24.41 -12.56
N GLU A 102 23.48 -24.75 -11.26
CA GLU A 102 22.42 -24.40 -10.30
C GLU A 102 22.10 -22.90 -10.31
N GLN A 103 23.13 -22.07 -10.49
CA GLN A 103 23.01 -20.61 -10.53
C GLN A 103 22.28 -20.15 -11.81
N ALA A 104 22.49 -20.81 -12.94
CA ALA A 104 21.75 -20.53 -14.16
C ALA A 104 20.28 -20.96 -14.08
N LEU A 105 20.00 -22.11 -13.46
CA LEU A 105 18.63 -22.56 -13.19
C LEU A 105 17.90 -21.63 -12.21
N THR A 106 18.60 -21.12 -11.20
CA THR A 106 18.05 -20.12 -10.27
C THR A 106 17.63 -18.85 -11.00
N ALA A 107 18.48 -18.35 -11.91
CA ALA A 107 18.16 -17.18 -12.71
C ALA A 107 16.99 -17.42 -13.68
N LEU A 108 16.88 -18.62 -14.27
CA LEU A 108 15.75 -19.02 -15.09
C LEU A 108 14.45 -19.02 -14.30
N GLN A 109 14.44 -19.64 -13.11
CA GLN A 109 13.29 -19.64 -12.22
C GLN A 109 12.88 -18.23 -11.78
N MET A 110 13.86 -17.35 -11.53
CA MET A 110 13.58 -15.93 -11.23
C MET A 110 12.86 -15.26 -12.40
N MET A 111 13.31 -15.46 -13.64
CA MET A 111 12.69 -14.87 -14.83
C MET A 111 11.31 -15.47 -15.14
N ASP A 112 11.15 -16.78 -14.97
CA ASP A 112 9.85 -17.44 -15.12
C ASP A 112 8.84 -16.94 -14.07
N SER A 113 9.30 -16.67 -12.84
CA SER A 113 8.44 -16.11 -11.78
C SER A 113 7.90 -14.71 -12.10
N VAL A 114 8.56 -13.98 -13.01
CA VAL A 114 8.12 -12.66 -13.49
C VAL A 114 7.04 -12.81 -14.57
N ASN A 115 7.17 -13.80 -15.47
CA ASN A 115 6.25 -14.02 -16.59
C ASN A 115 5.01 -14.86 -16.26
N ALA A 116 5.14 -15.83 -15.36
CA ALA A 116 4.05 -16.63 -14.84
C ALA A 116 4.04 -16.50 -13.32
N PRO A 117 3.51 -15.38 -12.78
CA PRO A 117 3.22 -15.31 -11.35
C PRO A 117 2.35 -16.52 -11.03
N ARG A 118 2.78 -17.37 -10.09
CA ARG A 118 1.93 -18.45 -9.59
C ARG A 118 0.64 -17.82 -9.05
N SER A 119 -0.35 -17.73 -9.92
CA SER A 119 -1.75 -17.54 -9.58
C SER A 119 -2.18 -18.83 -8.90
N THR A 120 -1.93 -18.91 -7.61
CA THR A 120 -2.55 -19.92 -6.76
C THR A 120 -2.74 -19.30 -5.39
N VAL A 121 -3.89 -18.63 -5.26
CA VAL A 121 -4.77 -18.65 -4.10
C VAL A 121 -4.00 -18.67 -2.79
N THR A 122 -3.75 -17.47 -2.26
CA THR A 122 -3.23 -17.22 -0.91
C THR A 122 -3.88 -18.13 0.15
N ALA A 123 -5.17 -18.48 0.02
CA ALA A 123 -5.87 -19.41 0.90
C ALA A 123 -5.31 -20.85 0.89
N SER A 124 -4.90 -21.41 -0.25
CA SER A 124 -4.32 -22.76 -0.35
C SER A 124 -2.92 -22.84 0.26
N ARG A 125 -2.17 -21.73 0.23
CA ARG A 125 -0.83 -21.63 0.81
C ARG A 125 -0.88 -21.58 2.34
N VAL A 126 -1.80 -20.83 2.94
CA VAL A 126 -2.02 -20.85 4.40
C VAL A 126 -2.50 -22.21 4.86
N ALA A 127 -3.43 -22.84 4.13
CA ALA A 127 -3.86 -24.20 4.43
C ALA A 127 -2.68 -25.19 4.37
N SER A 128 -1.77 -25.03 3.39
CA SER A 128 -0.57 -25.85 3.27
C SER A 128 0.43 -25.61 4.41
N ILE A 129 0.66 -24.35 4.81
CA ILE A 129 1.52 -23.99 5.94
C ILE A 129 0.93 -24.52 7.25
N SER A 130 -0.39 -24.37 7.45
CA SER A 130 -1.13 -24.88 8.61
C SER A 130 -1.03 -26.41 8.70
N ASN A 131 -1.26 -27.12 7.58
CA ASN A 131 -1.12 -28.57 7.50
C ASN A 131 0.34 -29.02 7.72
N ALA A 132 1.32 -28.29 7.18
CA ALA A 132 2.74 -28.59 7.36
C ALA A 132 3.19 -28.35 8.82
N LEU A 133 2.70 -27.29 9.47
CA LEU A 133 2.91 -27.00 10.89
C LEU A 133 2.27 -28.07 11.77
N GLN A 134 1.04 -28.47 11.47
CA GLN A 134 0.35 -29.55 12.17
C GLN A 134 1.10 -30.87 12.02
N ALA A 135 1.54 -31.22 10.81
CA ALA A 135 2.33 -32.42 10.55
C ALA A 135 3.69 -32.36 11.27
N LEU A 136 4.37 -31.21 11.27
CA LEU A 136 5.65 -31.03 11.95
C LEU A 136 5.49 -31.12 13.48
N ALA A 137 4.45 -30.51 14.04
CA ALA A 137 4.12 -30.61 15.46
C ALA A 137 3.81 -32.05 15.87
N ARG A 138 3.13 -32.81 15.00
CA ARG A 138 2.82 -34.24 15.19
C ARG A 138 4.06 -35.12 15.10
N ASP A 139 4.91 -34.91 14.09
CA ASP A 139 6.07 -35.76 13.80
C ASP A 139 7.23 -35.53 14.79
N THR A 140 7.19 -34.45 15.57
CA THR A 140 8.20 -34.10 16.58
C THR A 140 7.77 -34.41 18.02
N ASP A 141 6.63 -35.09 18.23
CA ASP A 141 6.09 -35.37 19.57
C ASP A 141 6.58 -36.71 20.17
N PRO A 142 7.33 -36.71 21.28
CA PRO A 142 7.82 -37.94 21.92
C PRO A 142 6.96 -38.43 23.11
N ASP A 143 5.87 -37.75 23.50
CA ASP A 143 5.15 -38.03 24.76
C ASP A 143 3.73 -38.61 24.56
N ILE A 144 3.39 -39.62 25.36
CA ILE A 144 2.21 -40.49 25.22
C ILE A 144 0.93 -39.84 25.78
N ASP A 145 1.04 -39.02 26.84
CA ASP A 145 -0.11 -38.51 27.59
C ASP A 145 -0.71 -37.19 27.03
N SER A 146 0.09 -36.39 26.32
CA SER A 146 -0.37 -35.16 25.67
C SER A 146 -1.28 -35.42 24.46
N ARG A 147 -1.10 -36.58 23.82
CA ARG A 147 -1.73 -36.99 22.55
C ARG A 147 -3.21 -37.37 22.69
N LEU A 148 -3.61 -37.90 23.85
CA LEU A 148 -4.95 -38.44 24.09
C LEU A 148 -6.06 -37.37 24.07
N ARG A 149 -5.74 -36.12 24.48
CA ARG A 149 -6.71 -35.02 24.56
C ARG A 149 -7.03 -34.35 23.22
N HIS A 150 -6.22 -34.58 22.18
CA HIS A 150 -6.38 -33.98 20.85
C HIS A 150 -7.02 -34.97 19.84
N LEU A 151 -7.02 -36.28 20.14
CA LEU A 151 -7.41 -37.37 19.23
C LEU A 151 -8.91 -37.72 19.21
N GLU A 152 -9.71 -37.23 20.17
CA GLU A 152 -11.15 -37.51 20.22
C GLU A 152 -11.93 -36.89 19.04
N ALA A 153 -11.39 -35.86 18.37
CA ALA A 153 -11.99 -35.22 17.19
C ALA A 153 -11.58 -35.86 15.85
N GLU A 154 -10.44 -36.57 15.78
CA GLU A 154 -9.82 -37.15 14.57
C GLU A 154 -9.91 -38.69 14.54
N HIS A 155 -10.77 -39.26 15.40
CA HIS A 155 -10.83 -40.68 15.76
C HIS A 155 -11.06 -41.63 14.57
N ARG A 156 -11.89 -41.26 13.58
CA ARG A 156 -12.33 -42.20 12.52
C ARG A 156 -11.33 -42.46 11.39
N ARG A 157 -10.41 -41.52 11.14
CA ARG A 157 -9.35 -41.68 10.12
C ARG A 157 -8.12 -42.37 10.72
N ILE A 158 -7.92 -42.19 12.02
CA ILE A 158 -6.76 -42.65 12.79
C ILE A 158 -6.92 -44.09 13.28
N ASP A 159 -8.13 -44.65 13.38
CA ASP A 159 -8.33 -46.08 13.72
C ASP A 159 -7.52 -47.05 12.83
N ALA A 160 -7.24 -46.68 11.57
CA ALA A 160 -6.38 -47.44 10.65
C ALA A 160 -4.87 -47.21 10.88
N GLU A 161 -4.46 -46.02 11.29
CA GLU A 161 -3.06 -45.67 11.64
C GLU A 161 -2.67 -46.16 13.05
N MET A 162 -3.63 -46.25 13.99
CA MET A 162 -3.44 -46.76 15.36
C MET A 162 -2.97 -48.21 15.39
N ALA A 163 -3.51 -49.06 14.52
CA ALA A 163 -3.07 -50.46 14.38
C ALA A 163 -1.60 -50.59 13.96
N GLN A 164 -1.02 -49.53 13.38
CA GLN A 164 0.38 -49.47 12.94
C GLN A 164 1.29 -48.95 14.06
N VAL A 165 0.79 -48.03 14.89
CA VAL A 165 1.52 -47.43 16.02
C VAL A 165 1.50 -48.32 17.28
N GLU A 166 0.44 -49.10 17.52
CA GLU A 166 0.39 -50.09 18.64
C GLU A 166 1.49 -51.16 18.56
N ARG A 167 2.11 -51.34 17.39
CA ARG A 167 3.26 -52.24 17.18
C ARG A 167 4.62 -51.60 17.50
N GLY A 168 4.65 -50.32 17.90
CA GLY A 168 5.89 -49.62 18.24
C GLY A 168 6.78 -49.23 17.05
N GLU A 169 6.27 -49.31 15.83
CA GLU A 169 7.02 -48.96 14.62
C GLU A 169 6.68 -47.54 14.17
N PHE A 170 7.41 -46.55 14.68
CA PHE A 170 7.45 -45.21 14.09
C PHE A 170 8.86 -44.64 14.08
N VAL A 171 9.20 -43.95 13.00
CA VAL A 171 10.53 -43.37 12.79
C VAL A 171 10.43 -41.87 13.01
N LEU A 172 11.13 -41.37 14.03
CA LEU A 172 11.28 -39.93 14.25
C LEU A 172 12.06 -39.31 13.08
N PRO A 173 11.64 -38.16 12.53
CA PRO A 173 12.43 -37.46 11.53
C PRO A 173 13.80 -37.08 12.09
N SER A 174 14.83 -37.23 11.26
CA SER A 174 16.18 -36.82 11.63
C SER A 174 16.25 -35.29 11.85
N PRO A 175 17.20 -34.79 12.66
CA PRO A 175 17.39 -33.35 12.85
C PRO A 175 17.63 -32.58 11.54
N ALA A 176 18.18 -33.25 10.50
CA ALA A 176 18.34 -32.67 9.17
C ALA A 176 17.00 -32.50 8.44
N ALA A 177 16.12 -33.51 8.52
CA ALA A 177 14.78 -33.45 7.93
C ALA A 177 13.87 -32.42 8.63
N VAL A 178 14.01 -32.24 9.95
CA VAL A 178 13.32 -31.19 10.69
C VAL A 178 13.79 -29.81 10.24
N ARG A 179 15.10 -29.61 10.09
CA ARG A 179 15.68 -28.34 9.61
C ARG A 179 15.23 -27.99 8.20
N GLU A 180 15.20 -28.97 7.30
CA GLU A 180 14.70 -28.81 5.93
C GLU A 180 13.24 -28.35 5.93
N ARG A 181 12.36 -29.02 6.69
CA ARG A 181 10.94 -28.65 6.82
C ARG A 181 10.73 -27.27 7.44
N VAL A 182 11.52 -26.91 8.46
CA VAL A 182 11.48 -25.56 9.05
C VAL A 182 11.90 -24.50 8.02
N GLY A 183 12.95 -24.78 7.26
CA GLY A 183 13.41 -23.93 6.16
C GLY A 183 12.34 -23.73 5.09
N ASP A 184 11.64 -24.79 4.69
CA ASP A 184 10.55 -24.74 3.73
C ASP A 184 9.37 -23.90 4.23
N ILE A 185 8.95 -24.09 5.49
CA ILE A 185 7.85 -23.31 6.11
C ILE A 185 8.23 -21.82 6.17
N LEU A 186 9.45 -21.49 6.61
CA LEU A 186 9.94 -20.11 6.65
C LEU A 186 10.06 -19.51 5.25
N GLY A 187 10.51 -20.29 4.27
CA GLY A 187 10.57 -19.89 2.87
C GLY A 187 9.19 -19.56 2.31
N GLN A 188 8.20 -20.43 2.53
CA GLN A 188 6.82 -20.21 2.10
C GLN A 188 6.19 -18.99 2.77
N ALA A 189 6.45 -18.76 4.06
CA ALA A 189 5.93 -17.62 4.78
C ALA A 189 6.60 -16.30 4.41
N SER A 190 7.90 -16.31 4.09
CA SER A 190 8.64 -15.11 3.70
C SER A 190 8.13 -14.46 2.39
N ALA A 191 7.41 -15.21 1.56
CA ALA A 191 6.82 -14.73 0.32
C ALA A 191 5.48 -13.98 0.53
N ILE A 192 4.79 -14.21 1.64
CA ILE A 192 3.44 -13.69 1.91
C ILE A 192 3.38 -12.14 1.89
N PRO A 193 4.32 -11.40 2.51
CA PRO A 193 4.34 -9.94 2.41
C PRO A 193 4.47 -9.42 0.97
N GLY A 194 5.23 -10.14 0.12
CA GLY A 194 5.35 -9.83 -1.30
C GLY A 194 4.04 -10.04 -2.05
N ASP A 195 3.32 -11.12 -1.74
CA ASP A 195 2.01 -11.40 -2.30
C ASP A 195 0.97 -10.34 -1.91
N PHE A 196 1.00 -9.85 -0.67
CA PHE A 196 0.14 -8.74 -0.25
C PHE A 196 0.48 -7.41 -0.93
N ALA A 197 1.77 -7.12 -1.13
CA ALA A 197 2.18 -5.95 -1.89
C ALA A 197 1.65 -5.99 -3.33
N ARG A 198 1.62 -7.19 -3.93
CA ARG A 198 1.06 -7.43 -5.27
C ARG A 198 -0.46 -7.23 -5.30
N VAL A 199 -1.20 -7.89 -4.40
CA VAL A 199 -2.66 -7.72 -4.27
C VAL A 199 -3.01 -6.25 -4.06
N ARG A 200 -2.26 -5.54 -3.23
CA ARG A 200 -2.44 -4.10 -3.01
C ARG A 200 -2.32 -3.31 -4.31
N HIS A 201 -1.31 -3.59 -5.11
CA HIS A 201 -1.11 -2.94 -6.40
C HIS A 201 -2.27 -3.26 -7.39
N GLU A 202 -2.70 -4.51 -7.45
CA GLU A 202 -3.85 -4.93 -8.27
C GLU A 202 -5.14 -4.18 -7.88
N LEU A 203 -5.40 -4.00 -6.58
CA LEU A 203 -6.54 -3.25 -6.08
C LEU A 203 -6.46 -1.74 -6.40
N GLU A 204 -5.27 -1.13 -6.39
CA GLU A 204 -5.07 0.27 -6.80
C GLU A 204 -5.32 0.48 -8.30
N MET A 205 -4.82 -0.45 -9.11
CA MET A 205 -5.04 -0.47 -10.55
C MET A 205 -6.52 -0.64 -10.88
N LEU A 206 -7.20 -1.58 -10.21
CA LEU A 206 -8.63 -1.78 -10.34
C LEU A 206 -9.42 -0.51 -9.98
N ASN A 207 -9.11 0.13 -8.85
CA ASN A 207 -9.79 1.38 -8.46
C ASN A 207 -9.57 2.51 -9.49
N SER A 208 -8.37 2.63 -10.06
CA SER A 208 -8.08 3.61 -11.11
C SER A 208 -8.84 3.32 -12.41
N GLN A 209 -8.98 2.03 -12.75
CA GLN A 209 -9.75 1.58 -13.90
C GLN A 209 -11.25 1.84 -13.71
N LEU A 210 -11.82 1.51 -12.55
CA LEU A 210 -13.23 1.75 -12.23
C LEU A 210 -13.57 3.26 -12.30
N ARG A 211 -12.71 4.12 -11.75
CA ARG A 211 -12.87 5.58 -11.87
C ARG A 211 -12.88 6.05 -13.32
N ARG A 212 -12.00 5.49 -14.15
CA ARG A 212 -11.94 5.84 -15.58
C ARG A 212 -13.19 5.38 -16.31
N GLN A 213 -13.70 4.18 -16.02
CA GLN A 213 -14.96 3.68 -16.59
C GLN A 213 -16.16 4.52 -16.17
N LEU A 214 -16.22 4.98 -14.91
CA LEU A 214 -17.28 5.86 -14.42
C LEU A 214 -17.29 7.23 -15.12
N LEU A 215 -16.13 7.69 -15.57
CA LEU A 215 -15.95 8.97 -16.26
C LEU A 215 -16.07 8.86 -17.80
N ASP A 216 -16.18 7.64 -18.35
CA ASP A 216 -16.31 7.41 -19.78
C ASP A 216 -17.76 7.61 -20.26
N PRO A 217 -18.02 8.52 -21.23
CA PRO A 217 -19.38 8.77 -21.73
C PRO A 217 -19.99 7.63 -22.56
N ASP A 218 -19.18 6.77 -23.19
CA ASP A 218 -19.65 5.80 -24.22
C ASP A 218 -19.65 4.33 -23.77
N GLY A 219 -19.16 4.04 -22.56
CA GLY A 219 -19.03 2.67 -22.03
C GLY A 219 -20.27 2.15 -21.28
N SER A 220 -20.17 0.92 -20.73
CA SER A 220 -21.15 0.20 -19.89
C SER A 220 -21.44 0.91 -18.55
N ARG A 221 -21.93 2.14 -18.66
CA ARG A 221 -22.18 3.12 -17.61
C ARG A 221 -23.26 2.69 -16.62
N GLY A 222 -24.31 2.03 -17.13
CA GLY A 222 -25.47 1.63 -16.33
C GLY A 222 -25.08 0.62 -15.27
N ASP A 223 -24.45 -0.47 -15.72
CA ASP A 223 -24.17 -1.64 -14.89
C ASP A 223 -23.28 -1.29 -13.68
N VAL A 224 -22.18 -0.57 -13.89
CA VAL A 224 -21.22 -0.25 -12.82
C VAL A 224 -21.77 0.76 -11.81
N LEU A 225 -22.54 1.77 -12.27
CA LEU A 225 -23.19 2.73 -11.37
C LEU A 225 -24.29 2.06 -10.56
N ASP A 226 -25.11 1.24 -11.21
CA ASP A 226 -26.19 0.50 -10.57
C ASP A 226 -25.64 -0.49 -9.54
N GLU A 227 -24.52 -1.16 -9.83
CA GLU A 227 -23.81 -2.03 -8.89
C GLU A 227 -23.31 -1.27 -7.66
N ILE A 228 -22.70 -0.10 -7.82
CA ILE A 228 -22.21 0.73 -6.69
C ILE A 228 -23.38 1.21 -5.82
N PHE A 229 -24.50 1.62 -6.43
CA PHE A 229 -25.68 2.08 -5.69
C PHE A 229 -26.47 0.93 -5.05
N ALA A 230 -26.53 -0.24 -5.70
CA ALA A 230 -27.06 -1.48 -5.14
C ALA A 230 -26.23 -1.98 -3.94
N GLY A 231 -25.04 -1.41 -3.74
CA GLY A 231 -24.16 -1.73 -2.62
C GLY A 231 -23.26 -2.93 -2.86
N VAL A 232 -23.08 -3.34 -4.12
CA VAL A 232 -22.10 -4.34 -4.52
C VAL A 232 -20.70 -3.78 -4.31
N ASP A 233 -19.90 -4.45 -3.48
CA ASP A 233 -18.49 -4.10 -3.30
C ASP A 233 -17.67 -4.64 -4.48
N LEU A 234 -17.63 -3.89 -5.58
CA LEU A 234 -16.90 -4.26 -6.80
C LEU A 234 -15.41 -4.54 -6.56
N ILE A 235 -14.84 -3.94 -5.52
CA ILE A 235 -13.44 -4.17 -5.16
C ILE A 235 -13.32 -5.51 -4.44
N GLY A 236 -14.20 -5.78 -3.47
CA GLY A 236 -14.29 -7.06 -2.77
C GLY A 236 -14.68 -8.24 -3.67
N GLU A 237 -15.53 -8.02 -4.67
CA GLU A 237 -15.99 -9.03 -5.63
C GLU A 237 -15.02 -9.25 -6.80
N SER A 238 -13.98 -8.43 -6.96
CA SER A 238 -12.94 -8.65 -7.97
C SER A 238 -12.19 -9.98 -7.76
N ASP A 239 -11.54 -10.50 -8.80
CA ASP A 239 -10.74 -11.73 -8.68
C ASP A 239 -9.68 -11.63 -7.56
N ALA A 240 -9.00 -10.47 -7.47
CA ALA A 240 -8.04 -10.17 -6.42
C ALA A 240 -8.71 -10.05 -5.04
N GLY A 241 -9.86 -9.37 -4.96
CA GLY A 241 -10.65 -9.19 -3.74
C GLY A 241 -11.19 -10.50 -3.17
N ARG A 242 -11.79 -11.35 -4.01
CA ARG A 242 -12.31 -12.67 -3.61
C ARG A 242 -11.19 -13.60 -3.16
N SER A 243 -10.06 -13.61 -3.88
CA SER A 243 -8.88 -14.40 -3.49
C SER A 243 -8.30 -13.92 -2.15
N PHE A 244 -8.22 -12.61 -1.93
CA PHE A 244 -7.74 -12.03 -0.69
C PHE A 244 -8.71 -12.27 0.48
N ASN A 245 -10.02 -12.07 0.28
CA ASN A 245 -11.03 -12.28 1.31
C ASN A 245 -11.09 -13.74 1.77
N GLY A 246 -11.02 -14.69 0.84
CA GLY A 246 -10.95 -16.12 1.17
C GLY A 246 -9.68 -16.49 1.95
N PHE A 247 -8.57 -15.79 1.71
CA PHE A 247 -7.37 -15.91 2.53
C PHE A 247 -7.54 -15.25 3.90
N TYR A 248 -8.03 -14.02 3.95
CA TYR A 248 -8.12 -13.20 5.15
C TYR A 248 -9.07 -13.83 6.17
N SER A 249 -10.16 -14.47 5.71
CA SER A 249 -11.05 -15.25 6.57
C SER A 249 -10.37 -16.43 7.26
N LEU A 250 -9.32 -17.00 6.65
CA LEU A 250 -8.57 -18.11 7.26
C LEU A 250 -7.54 -17.62 8.27
N VAL A 251 -6.96 -16.43 8.05
CA VAL A 251 -5.95 -15.85 8.92
C VAL A 251 -6.54 -15.18 10.15
N VAL A 252 -7.72 -14.57 10.04
CA VAL A 252 -8.40 -13.86 11.14
C VAL A 252 -9.30 -14.79 11.97
N ASP A 253 -9.31 -16.09 11.66
CA ASP A 253 -10.07 -17.09 12.41
C ASP A 253 -9.45 -17.30 13.82
N PRO A 254 -10.14 -16.89 14.90
CA PRO A 254 -9.59 -16.93 16.25
C PRO A 254 -9.38 -18.36 16.78
N GLU A 255 -10.14 -19.34 16.28
CA GLU A 255 -9.96 -20.74 16.66
C GLU A 255 -8.67 -21.29 16.04
N ARG A 256 -8.47 -21.04 14.74
CA ARG A 256 -7.26 -21.48 14.02
C ARG A 256 -6.00 -20.79 14.51
N GLY A 257 -6.07 -19.49 14.83
CA GLY A 257 -4.94 -18.74 15.39
C GLY A 257 -4.42 -19.35 16.69
N ALA A 258 -5.33 -19.75 17.59
CA ALA A 258 -4.96 -20.39 18.86
C ALA A 258 -4.26 -21.74 18.67
N TRP A 259 -4.70 -22.56 17.72
CA TRP A 259 -4.05 -23.83 17.37
C TRP A 259 -2.67 -23.61 16.75
N LEU A 260 -2.53 -22.62 15.85
CA LEU A 260 -1.26 -22.28 15.22
C LEU A 260 -0.22 -21.79 16.23
N ASP A 261 -0.60 -20.91 17.15
CA ASP A 261 0.26 -20.45 18.24
C ASP A 261 0.72 -21.61 19.13
N THR A 262 -0.17 -22.57 19.37
CA THR A 262 0.16 -23.79 20.13
C THR A 262 1.19 -24.66 19.39
N TRP A 263 1.01 -24.91 18.09
CA TRP A 263 1.96 -25.69 17.29
C TRP A 263 3.30 -24.99 17.14
N ILE A 264 3.30 -23.68 16.93
CA ILE A 264 4.53 -22.86 16.90
C ILE A 264 5.25 -22.97 18.25
N GLY A 265 4.53 -22.84 19.37
CA GLY A 265 5.08 -23.02 20.71
C GLY A 265 5.74 -24.39 20.92
N GLN A 266 5.04 -25.47 20.54
CA GLN A 266 5.53 -26.84 20.64
C GLN A 266 6.79 -27.07 19.80
N VAL A 267 6.81 -26.61 18.55
CA VAL A 267 7.99 -26.72 17.67
C VAL A 267 9.16 -25.94 18.26
N LEU A 268 8.93 -24.73 18.77
CA LEU A 268 9.97 -23.90 19.39
C LEU A 268 10.54 -24.55 20.66
N GLU A 269 9.72 -25.13 21.52
CA GLU A 269 10.19 -25.79 22.75
C GLU A 269 11.08 -27.01 22.46
N ARG A 270 10.82 -27.71 21.34
CA ARG A 270 11.47 -28.98 20.98
C ARG A 270 12.68 -28.83 20.06
N THR A 271 12.83 -27.68 19.41
CA THR A 271 13.91 -27.43 18.46
C THR A 271 15.06 -26.68 19.13
N ASP A 272 16.23 -27.28 19.14
CA ASP A 272 17.48 -26.77 19.71
C ASP A 272 18.24 -25.83 18.75
N GLU A 273 19.23 -25.11 19.29
CA GLU A 273 20.03 -24.13 18.52
C GLU A 273 20.82 -24.76 17.37
N GLN A 274 21.04 -26.08 17.42
CA GLN A 274 21.69 -26.81 16.33
C GLN A 274 20.77 -26.98 15.13
N THR A 275 19.46 -27.09 15.35
CA THR A 275 18.45 -27.35 14.32
C THR A 275 17.84 -26.06 13.76
N MET A 276 17.79 -24.99 14.56
CA MET A 276 17.22 -23.70 14.14
C MET A 276 18.00 -22.53 14.76
N SER A 277 18.46 -21.61 13.93
CA SER A 277 19.23 -20.45 14.39
C SER A 277 18.38 -19.48 15.23
N PRO A 278 18.99 -18.62 16.06
CA PRO A 278 18.26 -17.60 16.82
C PRO A 278 17.42 -16.66 15.95
N GLU A 279 17.87 -16.36 14.73
CA GLU A 279 17.14 -15.50 13.79
C GLU A 279 15.92 -16.21 13.18
N GLU A 280 16.06 -17.48 12.80
CA GLU A 280 14.95 -18.31 12.33
C GLU A 280 13.92 -18.54 13.42
N ARG A 281 14.36 -18.74 14.66
CA ARG A 281 13.50 -18.89 15.84
C ARG A 281 12.64 -17.65 16.07
N THR A 282 13.21 -16.46 15.94
CA THR A 282 12.44 -15.20 16.02
C THR A 282 11.43 -15.09 14.87
N LYS A 283 11.86 -15.35 13.62
CA LYS A 283 10.98 -15.29 12.45
C LYS A 283 9.83 -16.28 12.55
N PHE A 284 10.09 -17.51 12.98
CA PHE A 284 9.06 -18.55 13.17
C PHE A 284 8.03 -18.14 14.22
N ARG A 285 8.48 -17.49 15.30
CA ARG A 285 7.60 -16.98 16.36
C ARG A 285 6.74 -15.79 15.92
N THR A 286 7.23 -14.92 15.03
CA THR A 286 6.46 -13.75 14.56
C THR A 286 5.68 -14.02 13.29
N LEU A 287 5.94 -15.13 12.60
CA LEU A 287 5.41 -15.51 11.29
C LEU A 287 3.90 -15.29 11.15
N PHE A 288 3.12 -15.81 12.09
CA PHE A 288 1.67 -15.72 12.04
C PHE A 288 1.17 -14.29 12.28
N ARG A 289 1.73 -13.60 13.28
CA ARG A 289 1.39 -12.21 13.57
C ARG A 289 1.78 -11.27 12.42
N ASP A 290 2.95 -11.46 11.83
CA ASP A 290 3.41 -10.65 10.70
C ASP A 290 2.47 -10.83 9.48
N MET A 291 1.90 -12.04 9.31
CA MET A 291 0.88 -12.33 8.30
C MET A 291 -0.49 -11.70 8.65
N GLU A 292 -0.92 -11.76 9.91
CA GLU A 292 -2.14 -11.07 10.38
C GLU A 292 -2.04 -9.57 10.15
N ASP A 293 -0.97 -8.92 10.62
CA ASP A 293 -0.74 -7.48 10.51
C ASP A 293 -0.79 -7.03 9.05
N ALA A 294 -0.10 -7.74 8.16
CA ALA A 294 -0.08 -7.39 6.75
C ALA A 294 -1.42 -7.71 6.04
N GLY A 295 -2.18 -8.71 6.50
CA GLY A 295 -3.56 -8.94 6.09
C GLY A 295 -4.49 -7.79 6.51
N TYR A 296 -4.39 -7.31 7.75
CA TYR A 296 -5.18 -6.18 8.24
C TYR A 296 -4.95 -4.91 7.41
N GLU A 297 -3.71 -4.64 6.99
CA GLU A 297 -3.40 -3.49 6.13
C GLU A 297 -4.13 -3.55 4.78
N VAL A 298 -4.08 -4.69 4.10
CA VAL A 298 -4.73 -4.88 2.79
C VAL A 298 -6.25 -4.76 2.93
N ASN A 299 -6.84 -5.39 3.94
CA ASN A 299 -8.29 -5.29 4.19
C ASN A 299 -8.74 -3.85 4.48
N ARG A 300 -7.98 -3.13 5.31
CA ARG A 300 -8.27 -1.72 5.62
C ARG A 300 -8.19 -0.86 4.36
N MET A 301 -7.24 -1.14 3.49
CA MET A 301 -7.11 -0.46 2.21
C MET A 301 -8.28 -0.76 1.26
N MET A 302 -8.66 -2.02 1.11
CA MET A 302 -9.82 -2.45 0.32
C MET A 302 -11.09 -1.71 0.79
N THR A 303 -11.35 -1.72 2.09
CA THR A 303 -12.49 -1.03 2.71
C THR A 303 -12.45 0.48 2.46
N ARG A 304 -11.26 1.09 2.54
CA ARG A 304 -11.08 2.52 2.27
C ARG A 304 -11.32 2.85 0.81
N LEU A 305 -10.83 2.03 -0.12
CA LEU A 305 -11.02 2.22 -1.56
C LEU A 305 -12.51 2.12 -1.93
N ALA A 306 -13.20 1.10 -1.44
CA ALA A 306 -14.63 0.90 -1.70
C ALA A 306 -15.46 2.09 -1.20
N ARG A 307 -15.20 2.54 0.04
CA ARG A 307 -15.86 3.73 0.62
C ARG A 307 -15.55 5.00 -0.18
N ASN A 308 -14.29 5.22 -0.55
CA ASN A 308 -13.89 6.40 -1.31
C ASN A 308 -14.50 6.43 -2.71
N LEU A 309 -14.65 5.27 -3.36
CA LEU A 309 -15.29 5.16 -4.66
C LEU A 309 -16.78 5.52 -4.56
N ARG A 310 -17.48 4.99 -3.55
CA ARG A 310 -18.89 5.29 -3.30
C ARG A 310 -19.12 6.79 -2.99
N ASN A 311 -18.27 7.36 -2.13
CA ASN A 311 -18.34 8.78 -1.80
C ASN A 311 -18.03 9.68 -3.00
N TYR A 312 -17.10 9.25 -3.86
CA TYR A 312 -16.77 9.99 -5.08
C TYR A 312 -17.97 10.05 -6.03
N VAL A 313 -18.63 8.92 -6.31
CA VAL A 313 -19.82 8.86 -7.17
C VAL A 313 -20.97 9.70 -6.63
N ALA A 314 -21.14 9.77 -5.30
CA ALA A 314 -22.16 10.57 -4.65
C ALA A 314 -21.83 12.08 -4.54
N SER A 315 -20.62 12.50 -4.93
CA SER A 315 -20.15 13.89 -4.76
C SER A 315 -20.46 14.77 -5.98
N GLU A 316 -20.61 16.08 -5.75
CA GLU A 316 -20.70 17.07 -6.84
C GLU A 316 -19.43 17.10 -7.70
N GLN A 317 -18.27 16.79 -7.11
CA GLN A 317 -16.99 16.68 -7.83
C GLN A 317 -17.06 15.70 -9.00
N PHE A 318 -17.81 14.59 -8.85
CA PHE A 318 -17.98 13.64 -9.94
C PHE A 318 -18.77 14.24 -11.11
N ALA A 319 -19.78 15.06 -10.84
CA ALA A 319 -20.52 15.78 -11.87
C ALA A 319 -19.63 16.82 -12.59
N GLU A 320 -18.78 17.53 -11.86
CA GLU A 320 -17.81 18.47 -12.43
C GLU A 320 -16.74 17.79 -13.29
N ASP A 321 -16.09 16.75 -12.74
CA ASP A 321 -15.07 15.97 -13.44
C ASP A 321 -15.62 15.40 -14.76
N ARG A 322 -16.86 14.92 -14.71
CA ARG A 322 -17.58 14.45 -15.89
C ARG A 322 -17.84 15.56 -16.88
N ARG A 323 -18.37 16.70 -16.44
CA ARG A 323 -18.65 17.84 -17.32
C ARG A 323 -17.37 18.33 -18.00
N MET A 324 -16.26 18.34 -17.28
CA MET A 324 -14.95 18.67 -17.82
C MET A 324 -14.54 17.69 -18.93
N ILE A 325 -14.69 16.38 -18.72
CA ILE A 325 -14.33 15.36 -19.73
C ILE A 325 -15.21 15.48 -20.97
N GLU A 326 -16.53 15.68 -20.80
CA GLU A 326 -17.46 15.95 -21.91
C GLU A 326 -17.01 17.17 -22.72
N LEU A 327 -16.73 18.30 -22.06
CA LEU A 327 -16.25 19.52 -22.70
C LEU A 327 -14.91 19.34 -23.42
N LEU A 328 -13.96 18.60 -22.82
CA LEU A 328 -12.67 18.29 -23.45
C LEU A 328 -12.85 17.47 -24.72
N ARG A 329 -13.78 16.51 -24.71
CA ARG A 329 -14.07 15.66 -25.85
C ARG A 329 -14.76 16.44 -26.97
N ASP A 330 -15.76 17.24 -26.64
CA ASP A 330 -16.43 18.12 -27.59
C ASP A 330 -15.44 19.10 -28.21
N THR A 331 -14.57 19.70 -27.41
CA THR A 331 -13.52 20.59 -27.89
C THR A 331 -12.54 19.86 -28.81
N ARG A 332 -12.12 18.63 -28.48
CA ARG A 332 -11.25 17.83 -29.35
C ARG A 332 -11.93 17.48 -30.68
N LYS A 333 -13.21 17.12 -30.65
CA LYS A 333 -13.98 16.83 -31.86
C LYS A 333 -14.10 18.06 -32.75
N LEU A 334 -14.48 19.21 -32.16
CA LEU A 334 -14.54 20.48 -32.87
C LEU A 334 -13.17 20.90 -33.43
N ALA A 335 -12.09 20.67 -32.69
CA ALA A 335 -10.73 20.94 -33.15
C ALA A 335 -10.31 20.01 -34.30
N ALA A 336 -10.67 18.73 -34.25
CA ALA A 336 -10.42 17.79 -35.35
C ALA A 336 -11.22 18.17 -36.60
N ASP A 337 -12.51 18.47 -36.45
CA ASP A 337 -13.38 18.92 -37.54
C ASP A 337 -12.84 20.22 -38.18
N ALA A 338 -12.39 21.18 -37.38
CA ALA A 338 -11.81 22.43 -37.86
C ALA A 338 -10.44 22.24 -38.53
N ALA A 339 -9.64 21.27 -38.07
CA ALA A 339 -8.38 20.91 -38.70
C ALA A 339 -8.60 20.20 -40.05
N GLU A 340 -9.57 19.28 -40.14
CA GLU A 340 -9.95 18.61 -41.39
C GLU A 340 -10.51 19.57 -42.43
N ARG A 341 -11.22 20.62 -42.00
CA ARG A 341 -11.74 21.67 -42.88
C ARG A 341 -10.73 22.76 -43.23
N GLU A 342 -9.48 22.63 -42.80
CA GLU A 342 -8.40 23.64 -42.96
C GLU A 342 -8.76 25.04 -42.41
N GLU A 343 -9.73 25.14 -41.49
CA GLU A 343 -10.19 26.42 -40.94
C GLU A 343 -9.15 27.03 -39.97
N LEU A 344 -8.25 26.21 -39.44
CA LEU A 344 -7.23 26.59 -38.46
C LEU A 344 -5.86 26.03 -38.84
N ALA A 345 -4.87 26.92 -39.02
CA ALA A 345 -3.46 26.55 -39.16
C ALA A 345 -2.80 26.30 -37.79
N ALA A 346 -1.72 25.51 -37.74
CA ALA A 346 -0.95 25.26 -36.50
C ALA A 346 -0.41 26.54 -35.82
N THR A 347 -0.32 27.64 -36.56
CA THR A 347 0.12 28.97 -36.08
C THR A 347 -1.05 29.92 -35.77
N HIS A 348 -2.30 29.44 -35.80
CA HIS A 348 -3.47 30.27 -35.58
C HIS A 348 -3.51 30.81 -34.15
N LYS A 349 -3.54 32.15 -34.03
CA LYS A 349 -3.49 32.83 -32.74
C LYS A 349 -4.88 32.82 -32.10
N MET A 350 -5.07 31.99 -31.08
CA MET A 350 -6.33 31.93 -30.33
C MET A 350 -6.62 33.28 -29.64
N LYS A 351 -7.88 33.73 -29.70
CA LYS A 351 -8.34 34.95 -29.02
C LYS A 351 -8.41 34.78 -27.50
N THR A 352 -8.64 33.56 -27.03
CA THR A 352 -8.68 33.22 -25.61
C THR A 352 -7.27 32.88 -25.12
N PRO A 353 -6.70 33.63 -24.18
CA PRO A 353 -5.42 33.27 -23.58
C PRO A 353 -5.61 32.02 -22.73
N LEU A 354 -4.94 30.92 -23.09
CA LEU A 354 -4.87 29.75 -22.22
C LEU A 354 -3.95 30.09 -21.04
N GLN A 355 -4.51 30.19 -19.84
CA GLN A 355 -3.73 30.28 -18.61
C GLN A 355 -3.07 28.91 -18.38
N ARG A 356 -1.74 28.86 -18.51
CA ARG A 356 -0.97 27.64 -18.21
C ARG A 356 -0.90 27.45 -16.70
N ILE A 357 -1.46 26.35 -16.20
CA ILE A 357 -1.32 25.92 -14.81
C ILE A 357 -0.06 25.06 -14.74
N GLY A 358 1.08 25.69 -14.48
CA GLY A 358 2.39 25.01 -14.39
C GLY A 358 3.45 25.57 -15.35
N MET A 359 4.68 25.60 -14.83
CA MET A 359 5.96 26.08 -15.38
C MET A 359 5.94 26.72 -16.79
N GLN A 360 6.26 28.01 -16.86
CA GLN A 360 6.49 28.72 -18.11
C GLN A 360 7.91 28.45 -18.64
N ILE A 361 8.03 27.57 -19.63
CA ILE A 361 9.26 27.48 -20.43
C ILE A 361 9.23 28.65 -21.41
N THR A 362 10.02 29.69 -21.13
CA THR A 362 10.15 30.87 -21.99
C THR A 362 11.27 30.70 -23.02
N SER A 363 12.13 29.70 -22.85
CA SER A 363 13.17 29.33 -23.82
C SER A 363 13.56 27.86 -23.69
N VAL A 364 13.85 27.21 -24.82
CA VAL A 364 14.42 25.85 -24.85
C VAL A 364 15.74 25.77 -24.08
N ALA A 365 16.48 26.89 -23.99
CA ALA A 365 17.71 26.99 -23.20
C ALA A 365 17.50 26.92 -21.68
N GLN A 366 16.26 27.05 -21.18
CA GLN A 366 15.93 26.87 -19.76
C GLN A 366 15.77 25.40 -19.37
N ILE A 367 15.67 24.49 -20.35
CA ILE A 367 15.64 23.05 -20.12
C ILE A 367 17.09 22.61 -19.89
N LYS A 368 17.51 22.51 -18.64
CA LYS A 368 18.78 21.89 -18.26
C LYS A 368 18.53 20.43 -17.91
N LEU A 369 19.39 19.54 -18.40
CA LEU A 369 19.46 18.17 -17.91
C LEU A 369 19.81 18.23 -16.42
N ALA A 370 19.04 17.51 -15.60
CA ALA A 370 19.35 17.37 -14.19
C ALA A 370 20.71 16.67 -14.06
N ASP A 371 21.66 17.31 -13.41
CA ASP A 371 22.94 16.72 -13.03
C ASP A 371 22.76 16.02 -11.68
N PRO A 372 22.67 14.67 -11.64
CA PRO A 372 22.51 13.93 -10.39
C PRO A 372 23.75 14.02 -9.47
N GLY A 373 24.85 14.64 -9.89
CA GLY A 373 26.05 14.89 -9.07
C GLY A 373 26.11 16.28 -8.41
N ALA A 374 25.12 17.15 -8.63
CA ALA A 374 25.15 18.52 -8.13
C ALA A 374 24.71 18.70 -6.66
N GLU A 375 24.40 17.63 -5.94
CA GLU A 375 24.31 17.66 -4.47
C GLU A 375 25.72 17.76 -3.87
N VAL A 376 26.28 18.96 -3.87
CA VAL A 376 27.45 19.28 -3.05
C VAL A 376 26.95 19.44 -1.62
N ILE A 377 27.25 18.45 -0.77
CA ILE A 377 27.11 18.56 0.68
C ILE A 377 28.09 19.66 1.14
N THR A 378 27.59 20.87 1.34
CA THR A 378 28.32 22.00 1.94
C THR A 378 28.38 21.86 3.46
N SER A 379 28.91 20.76 3.96
CA SER A 379 29.32 20.66 5.36
C SER A 379 30.80 20.34 5.42
N THR A 380 31.60 21.33 5.80
CA THR A 380 32.97 21.13 6.28
C THR A 380 32.93 20.15 7.45
N VAL A 381 33.74 19.09 7.37
CA VAL A 381 33.91 18.14 8.47
C VAL A 381 34.71 18.86 9.56
N GLU A 382 34.03 19.32 10.61
CA GLU A 382 34.66 19.84 11.82
C GLU A 382 35.03 18.68 12.77
N ALA A 383 36.14 18.84 13.48
CA ALA A 383 36.61 17.87 14.46
C ALA A 383 35.73 17.91 15.71
N PHE A 384 35.33 16.74 16.20
CA PHE A 384 34.36 16.55 17.28
C PHE A 384 34.79 17.21 18.60
N GLU A 385 33.95 18.11 19.12
CA GLU A 385 34.09 18.71 20.44
C GLU A 385 33.47 17.81 21.54
N PRO A 386 33.94 17.86 22.81
CA PRO A 386 33.48 16.98 23.90
C PRO A 386 31.96 17.03 24.18
N GLU A 387 31.28 18.12 23.87
CA GLU A 387 29.81 18.25 24.01
C GLU A 387 29.04 17.33 23.04
N GLU A 388 29.65 16.90 21.94
CA GLU A 388 29.01 16.05 20.93
C GLU A 388 28.99 14.58 21.35
N VAL A 389 29.92 14.15 22.20
CA VAL A 389 29.92 12.81 22.82
C VAL A 389 28.75 12.66 23.79
N GLU A 390 28.45 13.71 24.55
CA GLU A 390 27.26 13.78 25.42
C GLU A 390 25.96 13.72 24.61
N ARG A 391 25.92 14.39 23.44
CA ARG A 391 24.79 14.28 22.49
C ARG A 391 24.68 12.89 21.90
N TYR A 392 25.79 12.26 21.54
CA TYR A 392 25.81 10.89 21.02
C TYR A 392 25.27 9.91 22.07
N HIS A 393 25.67 10.00 23.34
CA HIS A 393 25.15 9.14 24.39
C HIS A 393 23.64 9.37 24.67
N ARG A 394 23.17 10.62 24.57
CA ARG A 394 21.74 10.93 24.61
C ARG A 394 20.98 10.32 23.44
N LEU A 395 21.49 10.45 22.22
CA LEU A 395 20.90 9.86 21.00
C LEU A 395 20.92 8.33 21.04
N ALA A 396 22.02 7.71 21.50
CA ALA A 396 22.13 6.28 21.66
C ALA A 396 21.08 5.74 22.64
N LYS A 397 20.88 6.42 23.78
CA LYS A 397 19.85 6.07 24.75
C LYS A 397 18.43 6.18 24.19
N ILE A 398 18.17 7.20 23.36
CA ILE A 398 16.90 7.36 22.64
C ILE A 398 16.72 6.24 21.62
N MET A 399 17.77 5.89 20.85
CA MET A 399 17.73 4.79 19.90
C MET A 399 17.52 3.43 20.57
N ASP A 400 18.12 3.21 21.74
CA ASP A 400 17.91 1.99 22.53
C ASP A 400 16.46 1.87 23.01
N CYS A 401 15.86 2.96 23.53
CA CYS A 401 14.45 3.00 23.88
C CYS A 401 13.52 2.83 22.65
N LEU A 402 13.90 3.37 21.48
CA LEU A 402 13.16 3.15 20.23
C LEU A 402 13.25 1.69 19.73
N GLY A 403 14.35 0.99 20.02
CA GLY A 403 14.57 -0.42 19.67
C GLY A 403 14.09 -1.43 20.71
N SER A 404 13.82 -1.00 21.94
CA SER A 404 13.44 -1.85 23.09
C SER A 404 12.10 -2.56 22.89
N SER A 405 11.94 -3.76 23.44
CA SER A 405 10.67 -4.52 23.39
C SER A 405 9.81 -4.34 24.66
N GLU A 406 10.28 -3.53 25.60
CA GLU A 406 9.62 -3.32 26.89
C GLU A 406 8.32 -2.52 26.74
N ARG A 407 7.32 -2.80 27.59
CA ARG A 407 5.99 -2.17 27.49
C ARG A 407 6.04 -0.65 27.69
N ALA A 408 6.87 -0.18 28.62
CA ALA A 408 7.06 1.26 28.88
C ALA A 408 7.65 1.98 27.65
N ASP A 409 8.67 1.40 27.03
CA ASP A 409 9.35 1.97 25.86
C ASP A 409 8.50 1.94 24.59
N ARG A 410 7.64 0.91 24.42
CA ARG A 410 6.64 0.89 23.33
C ARG A 410 5.59 1.98 23.48
N SER A 411 5.12 2.22 24.71
CA SER A 411 4.19 3.31 24.98
C SER A 411 4.83 4.67 24.72
N TRP A 412 6.08 4.84 25.16
CA TRP A 412 6.87 6.04 24.94
C TRP A 412 7.12 6.29 23.44
N ARG A 413 7.51 5.26 22.67
CA ARG A 413 7.75 5.33 21.21
C ARG A 413 6.52 5.73 20.41
N ASN A 414 5.31 5.40 20.86
CA ASN A 414 4.08 5.81 20.18
C ASN A 414 3.71 7.28 20.47
N VAL A 415 4.38 7.91 21.43
CA VAL A 415 4.11 9.30 21.84
C VAL A 415 5.20 10.22 21.30
N VAL A 416 6.48 9.90 21.52
CA VAL A 416 7.65 10.77 21.25
C VAL A 416 7.80 11.27 19.81
N PRO A 417 7.61 10.45 18.76
CA PRO A 417 7.74 10.90 17.37
C PRO A 417 6.57 11.76 16.90
N ASP A 418 5.41 11.68 17.56
CA ASP A 418 4.25 12.48 17.20
C ASP A 418 4.35 13.86 17.85
N THR A 419 5.02 14.79 17.17
CA THR A 419 5.24 16.17 17.64
C THR A 419 3.95 16.86 18.08
N ARG A 420 2.79 16.45 17.54
CA ARG A 420 1.46 16.98 17.92
C ARG A 420 1.08 16.64 19.36
N ARG A 421 1.59 15.52 19.91
CA ARG A 421 1.35 15.11 21.31
C ARG A 421 2.22 15.87 22.32
N HIS A 422 3.24 16.57 21.83
CA HIS A 422 4.19 17.34 22.65
C HIS A 422 3.93 18.84 22.63
N VAL A 423 3.03 19.30 21.75
CA VAL A 423 2.61 20.69 21.67
C VAL A 423 1.25 20.80 22.34
N LYS A 424 1.15 21.66 23.36
CA LYS A 424 -0.12 22.05 23.96
C LYS A 424 -0.45 23.48 23.53
N PHE A 425 -1.63 23.66 22.98
CA PHE A 425 -2.15 24.99 22.67
C PHE A 425 -2.90 25.50 23.89
N VAL A 426 -2.55 26.71 24.32
CA VAL A 426 -3.24 27.40 25.41
C VAL A 426 -3.84 28.67 24.83
N GLY A 427 -5.15 28.83 24.98
CA GLY A 427 -5.84 30.07 24.61
C GLY A 427 -5.93 30.98 25.82
N ASN A 428 -5.38 32.20 25.75
CA ASN A 428 -5.54 33.20 26.80
C ASN A 428 -6.59 34.23 26.38
N GLU A 429 -7.62 34.42 27.20
CA GLU A 429 -8.57 35.53 27.05
C GLU A 429 -7.98 36.74 27.75
N VAL A 430 -7.72 37.80 26.99
CA VAL A 430 -7.10 39.05 27.45
C VAL A 430 -8.03 40.23 27.21
N ASP A 431 -8.08 41.16 28.17
CA ASP A 431 -8.80 42.43 27.99
C ASP A 431 -8.01 43.41 27.09
N ALA A 432 -8.62 44.58 26.83
CA ALA A 432 -8.02 45.63 26.00
C ALA A 432 -6.73 46.19 26.60
N GLU A 433 -6.55 46.07 27.91
CA GLU A 433 -5.36 46.45 28.67
C GLU A 433 -4.30 45.32 28.76
N GLY A 434 -4.56 44.15 28.17
CA GLY A 434 -3.63 43.02 28.09
C GLY A 434 -3.61 42.12 29.34
N THR A 435 -4.54 42.29 30.27
CA THR A 435 -4.69 41.47 31.47
C THR A 435 -5.40 40.16 31.11
N VAL A 436 -4.78 39.03 31.48
CA VAL A 436 -5.35 37.70 31.22
C VAL A 436 -6.49 37.43 32.20
N HIS A 437 -7.72 37.35 31.70
CA HIS A 437 -8.91 37.00 32.48
C HIS A 437 -9.10 35.49 32.58
N ASN A 438 -8.73 34.74 31.54
CA ASN A 438 -8.93 33.29 31.52
C ASN A 438 -7.87 32.56 30.69
N THR A 439 -7.56 31.32 31.06
CA THR A 439 -6.54 30.47 30.42
C THR A 439 -7.13 29.11 30.09
N HIS A 440 -7.29 28.83 28.80
CA HIS A 440 -7.92 27.63 28.28
C HIS A 440 -6.85 26.60 27.88
N VAL A 441 -6.66 25.58 28.73
CA VAL A 441 -5.63 24.54 28.56
C VAL A 441 -6.22 23.22 28.05
N ASP A 442 -7.53 23.00 28.26
CA ASP A 442 -8.27 21.84 27.76
C ASP A 442 -9.79 22.11 27.79
N SER A 443 -10.57 21.40 26.98
CA SER A 443 -12.04 21.53 26.90
C SER A 443 -12.78 21.02 28.15
N ALA A 444 -12.08 20.29 29.04
CA ALA A 444 -12.67 19.55 30.15
C ALA A 444 -13.00 20.40 31.41
N SER A 445 -12.44 21.61 31.55
CA SER A 445 -12.55 22.44 32.78
C SER A 445 -13.36 23.72 32.60
N LEU A 446 -14.14 23.85 31.52
CA LEU A 446 -14.86 25.07 31.15
C LEU A 446 -16.37 24.96 31.42
N SER A 447 -17.02 26.07 31.79
CA SER A 447 -18.49 26.14 31.80
C SER A 447 -19.00 25.91 30.38
N GLY A 448 -20.15 25.24 30.22
CA GLY A 448 -20.64 24.75 28.91
C GLY A 448 -20.59 25.80 27.79
N GLY A 449 -20.91 27.06 28.07
CA GLY A 449 -20.84 28.15 27.07
C GLY A 449 -19.42 28.64 26.72
N GLN A 450 -18.48 28.60 27.67
CA GLN A 450 -17.10 29.06 27.46
C GLN A 450 -16.27 28.03 26.68
N ALA A 451 -16.48 26.74 26.95
CA ALA A 451 -15.86 25.65 26.19
C ALA A 451 -16.25 25.75 24.70
N GLN A 452 -17.52 26.05 24.45
CA GLN A 452 -18.05 26.07 23.10
C GLN A 452 -17.58 27.32 22.33
N LYS A 453 -17.51 28.51 22.94
CA LYS A 453 -16.96 29.73 22.30
C LYS A 453 -15.53 29.52 21.79
N LEU A 454 -14.68 28.88 22.59
CA LEU A 454 -13.31 28.53 22.22
C LEU A 454 -13.25 27.59 21.02
N VAL A 455 -14.15 26.59 20.96
CA VAL A 455 -14.20 25.63 19.85
C VAL A 455 -14.53 26.32 18.53
N PHE A 456 -15.52 27.21 18.48
CA PHE A 456 -15.86 27.94 17.25
C PHE A 456 -14.78 28.93 16.85
N PHE A 457 -14.15 29.60 17.82
CA PHE A 457 -13.01 30.47 17.55
C PHE A 457 -11.84 29.70 16.94
N CYS A 458 -11.45 28.57 17.55
CA CYS A 458 -10.39 27.72 17.02
C CYS A 458 -10.75 27.14 15.64
N LEU A 459 -12.02 26.77 15.42
CA LEU A 459 -12.49 26.28 14.13
C LEU A 459 -12.42 27.36 13.05
N ALA A 460 -12.96 28.55 13.31
CA ALA A 460 -12.93 29.68 12.38
C ALA A 460 -11.49 30.13 12.08
N ALA A 461 -10.64 30.19 13.10
CA ALA A 461 -9.22 30.52 12.95
C ALA A 461 -8.46 29.46 12.13
N ALA A 462 -8.72 28.17 12.37
CA ALA A 462 -8.10 27.08 11.62
C ALA A 462 -8.56 27.06 10.15
N LEU A 463 -9.86 27.28 9.91
CA LEU A 463 -10.41 27.42 8.56
C LEU A 463 -9.77 28.61 7.84
N ARG A 464 -9.62 29.76 8.51
CA ARG A 464 -8.98 30.94 7.93
C ARG A 464 -7.52 30.66 7.61
N TYR A 465 -6.77 30.04 8.54
CA TYR A 465 -5.37 29.66 8.30
C TYR A 465 -5.21 28.72 7.11
N ARG A 466 -6.16 27.79 6.91
CA ARG A 466 -6.08 26.81 5.81
C ARG A 466 -6.54 27.36 4.47
N LEU A 467 -7.48 28.30 4.46
CA LEU A 467 -8.16 28.81 3.26
C LEU A 467 -7.68 30.21 2.83
N ALA A 468 -6.96 30.93 3.69
CA ALA A 468 -6.22 32.12 3.32
C ALA A 468 -4.92 31.74 2.61
N GLY A 469 -4.59 32.45 1.53
CA GLY A 469 -3.27 32.36 0.92
C GLY A 469 -2.20 32.95 1.84
N VAL A 470 -0.92 32.64 1.58
CA VAL A 470 0.21 33.28 2.27
C VAL A 470 0.04 34.80 2.10
N ASP A 471 0.01 35.53 3.22
CA ASP A 471 -0.15 37.00 3.32
C ASP A 471 -1.52 37.59 2.88
N ALA A 472 -2.60 36.81 2.86
CA ALA A 472 -3.94 37.33 2.59
C ALA A 472 -4.75 37.63 3.87
N ASP A 473 -5.22 38.86 4.02
CA ASP A 473 -6.07 39.27 5.16
C ASP A 473 -7.46 38.62 5.15
N VAL A 474 -7.92 38.14 3.99
CA VAL A 474 -9.22 37.47 3.81
C VAL A 474 -9.06 36.10 3.12
N PRO A 475 -9.89 35.10 3.47
CA PRO A 475 -9.82 33.79 2.83
C PRO A 475 -10.23 33.86 1.35
N ARG A 476 -9.53 33.11 0.48
CA ARG A 476 -9.88 33.03 -0.96
C ARG A 476 -11.24 32.37 -1.18
N TYR A 477 -11.61 31.46 -0.28
CA TYR A 477 -12.91 30.82 -0.22
C TYR A 477 -13.50 31.06 1.16
N ALA A 478 -14.53 31.89 1.22
CA ALA A 478 -15.09 32.40 2.47
C ALA A 478 -16.50 31.85 2.77
N THR A 479 -17.12 31.12 1.85
CA THR A 479 -18.50 30.65 2.07
C THR A 479 -18.53 29.38 2.91
N VAL A 480 -19.23 29.44 4.05
CA VAL A 480 -19.44 28.31 4.95
C VAL A 480 -20.93 27.98 4.97
N VAL A 481 -21.27 26.76 4.54
CA VAL A 481 -22.65 26.25 4.53
C VAL A 481 -22.87 25.37 5.76
N LEU A 482 -23.90 25.66 6.55
CA LEU A 482 -24.28 24.86 7.71
C LEU A 482 -25.73 24.39 7.55
N ASP A 483 -25.90 23.07 7.45
CA ASP A 483 -27.21 22.42 7.48
C ASP A 483 -27.64 22.15 8.94
N GLU A 484 -28.94 22.25 9.20
CA GLU A 484 -29.54 22.17 10.55
C GLU A 484 -28.82 23.07 11.59
N ALA A 485 -28.43 24.27 11.16
CA ALA A 485 -27.59 25.14 11.95
C ALA A 485 -28.32 25.59 13.23
N PHE A 486 -27.68 25.32 14.38
CA PHE A 486 -28.07 25.80 15.71
C PHE A 486 -29.45 25.33 16.23
N ASP A 487 -30.02 24.24 15.68
CA ASP A 487 -31.36 23.72 16.03
C ASP A 487 -31.58 23.48 17.53
N ARG A 488 -30.51 23.16 18.28
CA ARG A 488 -30.55 22.91 19.74
C ARG A 488 -29.76 23.91 20.57
N ALA A 489 -29.35 25.03 19.98
CA ALA A 489 -28.37 25.92 20.58
C ALA A 489 -29.01 27.17 21.18
N ASP A 490 -28.47 27.66 22.30
CA ASP A 490 -28.99 28.86 22.97
C ASP A 490 -28.83 30.12 22.07
N PRO A 491 -29.79 31.06 22.06
CA PRO A 491 -29.68 32.30 21.28
C PRO A 491 -28.45 33.17 21.55
N VAL A 492 -27.89 33.15 22.77
CA VAL A 492 -26.65 33.86 23.12
C VAL A 492 -25.44 33.17 22.47
N PHE A 493 -25.45 31.84 22.49
CA PHE A 493 -24.41 31.01 21.91
C PHE A 493 -24.37 31.13 20.38
N THR A 494 -25.53 31.10 19.74
CA THR A 494 -25.66 31.26 18.28
C THR A 494 -25.10 32.60 17.80
N ARG A 495 -25.39 33.69 18.52
CA ARG A 495 -24.83 35.02 18.22
C ARG A 495 -23.32 35.06 18.35
N THR A 496 -22.79 34.52 19.44
CA THR A 496 -21.34 34.46 19.68
C THR A 496 -20.61 33.70 18.56
N ALA A 497 -21.18 32.59 18.08
CA ALA A 497 -20.60 31.86 16.96
C ALA A 497 -20.62 32.67 15.65
N MET A 498 -21.74 33.35 15.35
CA MET A 498 -21.85 34.20 14.16
C MET A 498 -20.92 35.41 14.20
N ASP A 499 -20.76 36.07 15.36
CA ASP A 499 -19.80 37.17 15.55
C ASP A 499 -18.37 36.72 15.20
N VAL A 500 -17.99 35.52 15.65
CA VAL A 500 -16.69 34.94 15.35
C VAL A 500 -16.55 34.70 13.84
N PHE A 501 -17.47 33.99 13.18
CA PHE A 501 -17.34 33.75 11.74
C PHE A 501 -17.34 35.03 10.91
N ALA A 502 -18.18 36.01 11.27
CA ALA A 502 -18.23 37.32 10.63
C ALA A 502 -16.92 38.10 10.80
N SER A 503 -16.35 38.13 12.01
CA SER A 503 -15.07 38.81 12.27
C SER A 503 -13.87 38.18 11.54
N PHE A 504 -13.93 36.88 11.25
CA PHE A 504 -12.92 36.18 10.46
C PHE A 504 -13.14 36.29 8.94
N GLY A 505 -14.19 37.00 8.51
CA GLY A 505 -14.47 37.31 7.11
C GLY A 505 -15.16 36.17 6.35
N PHE A 506 -15.86 35.27 7.05
CA PHE A 506 -16.63 34.20 6.41
C PHE A 506 -18.05 34.66 6.06
N HIS A 507 -18.51 34.24 4.88
CA HIS A 507 -19.89 34.39 4.42
C HIS A 507 -20.68 33.14 4.81
N MET A 508 -21.74 33.30 5.60
CA MET A 508 -22.48 32.18 6.18
C MET A 508 -23.76 31.88 5.39
N VAL A 509 -23.94 30.61 5.00
CA VAL A 509 -25.20 30.11 4.42
C VAL A 509 -25.78 29.09 5.39
N LEU A 510 -26.92 29.40 5.99
CA LEU A 510 -27.50 28.62 7.07
C LEU A 510 -28.85 28.03 6.64
N ALA A 511 -29.01 26.71 6.75
CA ALA A 511 -30.31 26.07 6.71
C ALA A 511 -30.75 25.80 8.15
N THR A 512 -31.82 26.47 8.58
CA THR A 512 -32.27 26.43 9.98
C THR A 512 -33.80 26.54 10.05
N PRO A 513 -34.45 25.95 11.07
CA PRO A 513 -35.89 26.13 11.27
C PRO A 513 -36.28 27.60 11.45
N LEU A 514 -37.47 27.98 10.95
CA LEU A 514 -37.98 29.36 10.93
C LEU A 514 -37.91 30.08 12.31
N LYS A 515 -37.96 29.32 13.41
CA LYS A 515 -37.94 29.83 14.78
C LYS A 515 -36.62 30.55 15.15
N LEU A 516 -35.50 30.23 14.50
CA LEU A 516 -34.17 30.77 14.82
C LEU A 516 -33.79 32.01 14.00
N ILE A 517 -34.61 32.40 13.01
CA ILE A 517 -34.35 33.54 12.12
C ILE A 517 -34.21 34.85 12.90
N LYS A 518 -35.00 35.07 13.96
CA LYS A 518 -34.91 36.31 14.77
C LYS A 518 -33.54 36.51 15.42
N THR A 519 -32.86 35.42 15.78
CA THR A 519 -31.54 35.46 16.41
C THR A 519 -30.43 35.67 15.39
N LEU A 520 -30.62 35.17 14.16
CA LEU A 520 -29.64 35.21 13.07
C LEU A 520 -29.81 36.42 12.15
N SER A 521 -30.97 37.09 12.18
CA SER A 521 -31.30 38.26 11.37
C SER A 521 -30.24 39.37 11.34
N PRO A 522 -29.48 39.67 12.41
CA PRO A 522 -28.41 40.67 12.35
C PRO A 522 -27.20 40.28 11.48
N TYR A 523 -27.06 39.00 11.12
CA TYR A 523 -25.91 38.43 10.39
C TYR A 523 -26.29 37.92 9.00
N VAL A 524 -27.55 38.03 8.61
CA VAL A 524 -28.11 37.45 7.39
C VAL A 524 -28.77 38.55 6.57
N ASP A 525 -28.17 38.86 5.43
CA ASP A 525 -28.64 39.91 4.50
C ASP A 525 -29.84 39.44 3.64
N GLY A 526 -30.07 38.13 3.54
CA GLY A 526 -31.17 37.57 2.75
C GLY A 526 -31.65 36.25 3.31
N THR A 527 -32.97 36.08 3.42
CA THR A 527 -33.59 34.85 3.91
C THR A 527 -34.35 34.18 2.77
N ILE A 528 -34.12 32.88 2.55
CA ILE A 528 -34.90 32.08 1.62
C ILE A 528 -35.86 31.21 2.46
N VAL A 529 -37.16 31.44 2.30
CA VAL A 529 -38.18 30.61 2.94
C VAL A 529 -38.63 29.55 1.95
N VAL A 530 -38.40 28.29 2.29
CA VAL A 530 -38.84 27.15 1.46
C VAL A 530 -40.17 26.63 1.99
N HIS A 531 -41.20 26.73 1.18
CA HIS A 531 -42.51 26.14 1.42
C HIS A 531 -42.55 24.77 0.74
N TYR A 532 -42.84 23.73 1.52
CA TYR A 532 -43.08 22.40 0.99
C TYR A 532 -44.48 21.94 1.40
N THR A 533 -45.07 21.06 0.59
CA THR A 533 -46.35 20.40 0.84
C THR A 533 -46.10 18.90 0.80
N GLU A 534 -46.68 18.13 1.72
CA GLU A 534 -46.51 16.66 1.81
C GLU A 534 -47.28 15.89 0.72
N ASP A 535 -47.56 16.52 -0.42
CA ASP A 535 -48.18 15.88 -1.58
C ASP A 535 -47.07 15.40 -2.55
N PRO A 536 -47.03 14.11 -2.91
CA PRO A 536 -45.98 13.54 -3.79
C PRO A 536 -45.91 14.15 -5.19
N VAL A 537 -46.90 14.95 -5.61
CA VAL A 537 -46.88 15.66 -6.91
C VAL A 537 -46.58 17.17 -6.75
N ALA A 538 -46.60 17.69 -5.53
CA ALA A 538 -46.37 19.11 -5.28
C ALA A 538 -44.88 19.46 -5.41
N ARG A 539 -44.60 20.60 -6.07
CA ARG A 539 -43.25 21.16 -6.13
C ARG A 539 -43.05 22.12 -4.96
N SER A 540 -41.93 22.00 -4.27
CA SER A 540 -41.52 22.99 -3.27
C SER A 540 -41.34 24.35 -3.93
N THR A 541 -41.89 25.40 -3.31
CA THR A 541 -41.74 26.78 -3.75
C THR A 541 -40.85 27.52 -2.76
N PHE A 542 -40.05 28.46 -3.23
CA PHE A 542 -39.24 29.30 -2.36
C PHE A 542 -39.57 30.77 -2.55
N GLU A 543 -39.50 31.54 -1.48
CA GLU A 543 -39.64 32.99 -1.48
C GLU A 543 -38.35 33.61 -0.93
N LEU A 544 -37.86 34.64 -1.60
CA LEU A 544 -36.74 35.45 -1.15
C LEU A 544 -37.31 36.62 -0.34
N VAL A 545 -37.01 36.63 0.96
CA VAL A 545 -37.39 37.70 1.88
C VAL A 545 -36.13 38.50 2.19
N ASP A 546 -36.15 39.77 1.79
CA ASP A 546 -35.10 40.73 2.07
C ASP A 546 -35.21 41.20 3.53
N THR A 547 -34.16 40.99 4.33
CA THR A 547 -34.21 41.21 5.80
C THR A 547 -34.21 42.68 6.19
N HIS A 548 -34.11 43.60 5.22
CA HIS A 548 -34.22 45.05 5.44
C HIS A 548 -35.65 45.62 5.31
N ALA A 549 -36.66 44.80 5.02
CA ALA A 549 -38.06 45.19 5.13
C ALA A 549 -38.60 44.89 6.54
N PRO A 550 -39.22 45.85 7.26
CA PRO A 550 -39.80 45.58 8.57
C PRO A 550 -40.96 44.59 8.43
N PHE A 551 -40.95 43.54 9.27
CA PHE A 551 -42.06 42.59 9.44
C PHE A 551 -43.35 43.27 9.92
#